data_AF-A0A834TTR9-F1
#
_entry.id   AF-A0A834TTR9-F1
#
_cell.length_a   1.000
_cell.length_b   1.000
_cell.length_c   1.000
_cell.angle_alpha   90.00
_cell.angle_beta   90.00
_cell.angle_gamma   90.00
#
_symmetry.space_group_name_H-M   'P 1'
#
loop_
_entity.id
_entity.type
_entity.pdbx_description
1 polymer ?
#
loop_
_entity_poly.entity_id
_entity_poly.type
_entity_poly.pdbx_seq_one_letter_code
_entity_poly.pdbx_strand_id
1 'polypeptide(L)'
;MHNMGAVNVPALQFTNSAVFGIHSKPFVSFQMQSRNFLSGPTKKTLVIEARANSRKESAKIRNRRIQKKFNGTPKRPRLSVFCSEKQLYAMLVDDQNKKCLFYGSTLQKSIRDTPPCTTIEAAQRVGEELVKTCIDLNINEISSYDRNGLARGQRMQAFEIAISSYGFLPG
;
A
#
# COMPACT_ATOMS: atom_id res chain seq x y z
N MET A 1 1.23 -21.97 48.27
CA MET A 1 0.35 -21.46 47.20
C MET A 1 0.87 -20.09 46.81
N HIS A 2 1.19 -19.89 45.54
CA HIS A 2 1.96 -18.76 45.04
C HIS A 2 1.09 -17.53 44.75
N ASN A 3 1.75 -16.38 44.89
CA ASN A 3 1.34 -14.98 44.77
C ASN A 3 0.56 -14.62 43.49
N MET A 4 -0.54 -13.87 43.62
CA MET A 4 -1.18 -13.13 42.51
C MET A 4 -1.21 -11.65 42.88
N GLY A 5 -0.27 -10.87 42.33
CA GLY A 5 -0.26 -9.42 42.42
C GLY A 5 -1.18 -8.80 41.38
N ALA A 6 -2.14 -8.01 41.84
CA ALA A 6 -3.03 -7.21 41.01
C ALA A 6 -2.30 -5.98 40.44
N VAL A 7 -2.65 -5.66 39.19
CA VAL A 7 -2.07 -4.63 38.32
C VAL A 7 -2.60 -3.25 38.73
N ASN A 8 -1.71 -2.26 38.88
CA ASN A 8 -2.06 -0.86 39.17
C ASN A 8 -2.12 -0.04 37.86
N VAL A 9 -3.25 0.62 37.62
CA VAL A 9 -3.55 1.42 36.42
C VAL A 9 -3.27 2.90 36.71
N PRO A 10 -2.42 3.60 35.95
CA PRO A 10 -2.28 5.05 36.09
C PRO A 10 -3.37 5.79 35.31
N ALA A 11 -4.19 6.55 36.04
CA ALA A 11 -5.19 7.46 35.50
C ALA A 11 -4.54 8.74 34.94
N LEU A 12 -5.01 9.16 33.76
CA LEU A 12 -4.67 10.44 33.12
C LEU A 12 -5.29 11.60 33.90
N GLN A 13 -4.49 12.62 34.21
CA GLN A 13 -4.97 13.93 34.68
C GLN A 13 -4.43 15.02 33.75
N PHE A 14 -5.33 15.78 33.14
CA PHE A 14 -5.04 16.99 32.38
C PHE A 14 -5.45 18.21 33.23
N THR A 15 -4.56 19.20 33.35
CA THR A 15 -4.93 20.56 33.80
C THR A 15 -4.12 21.66 33.09
N ASN A 16 -4.83 22.43 32.26
CA ASN A 16 -4.82 23.88 31.99
C ASN A 16 -3.57 24.77 32.15
N SER A 17 -3.10 25.28 31.00
CA SER A 17 -2.86 26.69 30.58
C SER A 17 -2.56 27.85 31.56
N ALA A 18 -1.47 28.61 31.27
CA ALA A 18 -1.35 30.09 31.31
C ALA A 18 0.05 30.52 30.77
N VAL A 19 0.22 31.28 29.67
CA VAL A 19 0.14 32.77 29.52
C VAL A 19 1.41 33.51 30.01
N PHE A 20 2.26 33.91 29.03
CA PHE A 20 3.28 34.99 28.96
C PHE A 20 4.48 35.11 29.93
N GLY A 21 5.68 35.41 29.38
CA GLY A 21 6.74 36.15 30.10
C GLY A 21 8.21 35.90 29.68
N ILE A 22 8.77 36.82 28.90
CA ILE A 22 10.19 37.08 28.52
C ILE A 22 11.20 37.25 29.69
N HIS A 23 12.49 36.84 29.55
CA HIS A 23 13.72 37.69 29.48
C HIS A 23 15.10 36.98 29.75
N SER A 24 16.10 37.33 28.91
CA SER A 24 17.59 37.43 29.07
C SER A 24 18.52 36.34 29.69
N LYS A 25 19.58 36.03 28.90
CA LYS A 25 20.84 35.26 29.13
C LYS A 25 21.80 35.97 30.14
N PRO A 26 23.08 35.57 30.36
CA PRO A 26 23.84 34.30 30.18
C PRO A 26 24.69 33.90 31.42
N PHE A 27 25.24 32.68 31.48
CA PHE A 27 26.51 32.47 32.20
C PHE A 27 27.34 31.39 31.51
N VAL A 28 28.49 31.81 30.99
CA VAL A 28 29.55 30.96 30.44
C VAL A 28 30.54 30.72 31.57
N SER A 29 30.85 29.45 31.88
CA SER A 29 32.08 29.08 32.56
C SER A 29 32.91 28.19 31.65
N PHE A 30 33.92 28.79 31.02
CA PHE A 30 35.04 28.06 30.44
C PHE A 30 35.97 27.61 31.56
N GLN A 31 36.40 26.34 31.56
CA GLN A 31 37.78 26.04 31.94
C GLN A 31 38.36 24.85 31.16
N MET A 32 39.62 25.04 30.77
CA MET A 32 40.42 24.30 29.80
C MET A 32 40.98 22.95 30.28
N GLN A 33 40.97 22.00 29.33
CA GLN A 33 42.01 21.03 28.93
C GLN A 33 42.78 20.20 29.98
N SER A 34 42.67 18.88 29.82
CA SER A 34 43.79 17.95 29.96
C SER A 34 43.89 17.12 28.68
N ARG A 35 45.01 17.26 27.96
CA ARG A 35 45.37 16.45 26.80
C ARG A 35 46.03 15.16 27.30
N ASN A 36 45.43 14.01 27.02
CA ASN A 36 46.16 12.74 27.00
C ASN A 36 46.18 12.21 25.57
N PHE A 37 47.35 12.35 24.94
CA PHE A 37 47.75 11.66 23.72
C PHE A 37 47.90 10.16 24.02
N LEU A 38 47.00 9.34 23.49
CA LEU A 38 47.35 7.98 23.06
C LEU A 38 46.89 7.80 21.62
N SER A 39 47.79 8.13 20.70
CA SER A 39 47.69 7.79 19.28
C SER A 39 48.00 6.30 19.10
N GLY A 40 46.97 5.45 19.22
CA GLY A 40 46.98 4.13 18.58
C GLY A 40 46.40 4.26 17.17
N PRO A 41 46.86 3.48 16.17
CA PRO A 41 46.19 3.45 14.88
C PRO A 41 44.81 2.83 15.11
N THR A 42 43.77 3.66 15.22
CA THR A 42 42.39 3.19 15.17
C THR A 42 42.23 2.60 13.78
N LYS A 43 42.29 1.27 13.66
CA LYS A 43 41.90 0.59 12.42
C LYS A 43 40.50 1.10 12.11
N LYS A 44 40.36 1.92 11.06
CA LYS A 44 39.04 2.35 10.59
C LYS A 44 38.26 1.08 10.37
N THR A 45 37.16 0.90 11.10
CA THR A 45 36.25 -0.22 10.84
C THR A 45 35.89 -0.14 9.37
N LEU A 46 36.24 -1.18 8.61
CA LEU A 46 35.80 -1.31 7.23
C LEU A 46 34.28 -1.53 7.28
N VAL A 47 33.53 -0.45 7.22
CA VAL A 47 32.09 -0.52 6.95
C VAL A 47 31.97 -0.93 5.49
N ILE A 48 31.79 -2.22 5.27
CA ILE A 48 31.41 -2.74 3.96
C ILE A 48 29.95 -2.38 3.78
N GLU A 49 29.69 -1.18 3.26
CA GLU A 49 28.36 -0.86 2.74
C GLU A 49 28.17 -1.74 1.49
N ALA A 50 27.16 -2.63 1.55
CA ALA A 50 26.78 -3.40 0.37
C ALA A 50 26.55 -2.40 -0.78
N ARG A 51 27.20 -2.61 -1.93
CA ARG A 51 26.92 -1.82 -3.14
C ARG A 51 25.42 -1.89 -3.39
N ALA A 52 24.74 -0.77 -3.16
CA ALA A 52 23.29 -0.71 -3.10
C ALA A 52 22.71 -1.00 -4.48
N ASN A 53 22.34 -2.27 -4.71
CA ASN A 53 21.26 -2.75 -5.55
C ASN A 53 21.22 -4.29 -5.47
N SER A 54 20.69 -4.81 -4.36
CA SER A 54 20.28 -6.23 -4.31
C SER A 54 19.33 -6.48 -5.48
N ARG A 55 19.56 -7.55 -6.26
CA ARG A 55 18.79 -7.88 -7.46
C ARG A 55 17.32 -8.03 -7.08
N LYS A 56 16.51 -6.99 -7.34
CA LYS A 56 15.06 -7.07 -7.19
C LYS A 56 14.51 -7.87 -8.36
N GLU A 57 13.77 -8.93 -8.04
CA GLU A 57 13.05 -9.70 -9.04
C GLU A 57 12.05 -8.82 -9.79
N SER A 58 11.92 -9.02 -11.11
CA SER A 58 10.99 -8.23 -11.91
C SER A 58 9.54 -8.52 -11.51
N ALA A 59 8.70 -7.48 -11.57
CA ALA A 59 7.28 -7.60 -11.26
C ALA A 59 6.60 -8.73 -12.04
N LYS A 60 6.97 -8.91 -13.31
CA LYS A 60 6.46 -9.98 -14.19
C LYS A 60 6.73 -11.38 -13.62
N ILE A 61 7.94 -11.64 -13.13
CA ILE A 61 8.30 -12.97 -12.59
C ILE A 61 7.55 -13.22 -11.28
N ARG A 62 7.51 -12.23 -10.39
CA ARG A 62 6.74 -12.29 -9.14
C ARG A 62 5.26 -12.56 -9.41
N ASN A 63 4.63 -11.82 -10.34
CA ASN A 63 3.23 -12.02 -10.70
C ASN A 63 3.00 -13.43 -11.26
N ARG A 64 3.85 -13.91 -12.17
CA ARG A 64 3.75 -15.28 -12.69
C ARG A 64 3.81 -16.33 -11.59
N ARG A 65 4.67 -16.15 -10.59
CA ARG A 65 4.74 -17.07 -9.43
C ARG A 65 3.46 -17.02 -8.60
N ILE A 66 2.94 -15.83 -8.33
CA ILE A 66 1.70 -15.64 -7.57
C ILE A 66 0.52 -16.28 -8.30
N GLN A 67 0.41 -16.07 -9.61
CA GLN A 67 -0.65 -16.63 -10.44
C GLN A 67 -0.64 -18.16 -10.49
N LYS A 68 0.52 -18.82 -10.35
CA LYS A 68 0.58 -20.29 -10.23
C LYS A 68 -0.13 -20.84 -8.99
N LYS A 69 -0.31 -20.03 -7.96
CA LYS A 69 -0.99 -20.44 -6.72
C LYS A 69 -2.51 -20.27 -6.81
N PHE A 70 -2.98 -19.50 -7.78
CA PHE A 70 -4.38 -19.10 -7.88
C PHE A 70 -5.04 -19.81 -9.06
N ASN A 71 -6.17 -20.44 -8.79
CA ASN A 71 -7.00 -21.05 -9.80
C ASN A 71 -8.31 -20.25 -9.87
N GLY A 72 -8.42 -19.34 -10.83
CA GLY A 72 -9.69 -18.67 -11.14
C GLY A 72 -10.67 -19.67 -11.80
N THR A 73 -11.91 -19.66 -11.35
CA THR A 73 -13.03 -20.44 -11.92
C THR A 73 -14.12 -19.49 -12.42
N PRO A 74 -15.12 -19.93 -13.20
CA PRO A 74 -16.22 -19.06 -13.62
C PRO A 74 -16.97 -18.40 -12.44
N LYS A 75 -17.16 -19.14 -11.34
CA LYS A 75 -17.86 -18.66 -10.14
C LYS A 75 -16.97 -17.80 -9.23
N ARG A 76 -15.66 -18.05 -9.26
CA ARG A 76 -14.65 -17.37 -8.45
C ARG A 76 -13.45 -17.02 -9.34
N PRO A 77 -13.58 -16.02 -10.22
CA PRO A 77 -12.53 -15.67 -11.16
C PRO A 77 -11.38 -14.94 -10.48
N ARG A 78 -10.28 -14.78 -11.22
CA ARG A 78 -9.12 -14.00 -10.81
C ARG A 78 -9.24 -12.57 -11.32
N LEU A 79 -9.05 -11.59 -10.43
CA LEU A 79 -8.99 -10.17 -10.78
C LEU A 79 -7.53 -9.73 -10.91
N SER A 80 -7.15 -9.24 -12.08
CA SER A 80 -5.84 -8.64 -12.35
C SER A 80 -6.01 -7.16 -12.67
N VAL A 81 -5.28 -6.31 -11.97
CA VAL A 81 -5.33 -4.85 -12.16
C VAL A 81 -3.94 -4.30 -12.39
N PHE A 82 -3.79 -3.56 -13.46
CA PHE A 82 -2.56 -2.87 -13.82
C PHE A 82 -2.83 -1.36 -13.83
N CYS A 83 -1.98 -0.61 -13.13
CA CYS A 83 -2.08 0.84 -13.03
C CYS A 83 -0.74 1.48 -13.42
N SER A 84 -0.67 2.07 -14.60
CA SER A 84 0.47 2.93 -15.00
C SER A 84 0.29 4.33 -14.42
N GLU A 85 1.21 5.26 -14.68
CA GLU A 85 1.07 6.69 -14.33
C GLU A 85 -0.12 7.38 -15.02
N LYS A 86 -0.55 6.86 -16.17
CA LYS A 86 -1.57 7.51 -17.01
C LYS A 86 -2.91 6.79 -16.97
N GLN A 87 -2.89 5.46 -16.95
CA GLN A 87 -4.08 4.64 -17.20
C GLN A 87 -4.19 3.48 -16.20
N LEU A 88 -5.41 2.98 -16.03
CA LEU A 88 -5.73 1.77 -15.29
C LEU A 88 -6.44 0.78 -16.19
N TYR A 89 -6.12 -0.50 -16.00
CA TYR A 89 -6.70 -1.63 -16.71
C TYR A 89 -7.06 -2.70 -15.69
N ALA A 90 -8.27 -3.23 -15.80
CA ALA A 90 -8.78 -4.28 -14.93
C ALA A 90 -9.30 -5.44 -15.79
N MET A 91 -9.00 -6.65 -15.35
CA MET A 91 -9.39 -7.89 -16.03
C MET A 91 -9.92 -8.90 -15.04
N LEU A 92 -11.08 -9.46 -15.33
CA LEU A 92 -11.65 -10.59 -14.62
C LEU A 92 -11.47 -11.84 -15.49
N VAL A 93 -10.70 -12.81 -15.02
CA VAL A 93 -10.25 -13.95 -15.82
C VAL A 93 -10.68 -15.26 -15.17
N ASP A 94 -11.25 -16.14 -15.98
CA ASP A 94 -11.46 -17.55 -15.67
C ASP A 94 -10.26 -18.34 -16.21
N ASP A 95 -9.42 -18.82 -15.30
CA ASP A 95 -8.19 -19.55 -15.64
C ASP A 95 -8.48 -20.99 -16.12
N GLN A 96 -9.62 -21.59 -15.73
CA GLN A 96 -10.01 -22.94 -16.17
C GLN A 96 -10.35 -22.95 -17.65
N ASN A 97 -11.22 -22.03 -18.09
CA ASN A 97 -11.64 -21.92 -19.48
C ASN A 97 -10.75 -20.99 -20.31
N LYS A 98 -9.76 -20.33 -19.68
CA LYS A 98 -8.89 -19.32 -20.29
C LYS A 98 -9.68 -18.18 -20.95
N LYS A 99 -10.78 -17.77 -20.31
CA LYS A 99 -11.67 -16.72 -20.82
C LYS A 99 -11.57 -15.45 -19.98
N CYS A 100 -11.60 -14.32 -20.65
CA CYS A 100 -11.78 -13.02 -20.01
C CYS A 100 -13.29 -12.78 -19.84
N LEU A 101 -13.76 -12.68 -18.60
CA LEU A 101 -15.15 -12.39 -18.27
C LEU A 101 -15.44 -10.89 -18.32
N PHE A 102 -14.44 -10.07 -17.96
CA PHE A 102 -14.55 -8.62 -17.99
C PHE A 102 -13.20 -8.00 -18.35
N TYR A 103 -13.23 -6.95 -19.17
CA TYR A 103 -12.10 -6.07 -19.44
C TYR A 103 -12.56 -4.61 -19.37
N GLY A 104 -11.94 -3.84 -18.47
CA GLY A 104 -12.23 -2.43 -18.28
C GLY A 104 -10.95 -1.60 -18.32
N SER A 105 -11.01 -0.43 -18.95
CA SER A 105 -9.88 0.50 -19.02
C SER A 105 -10.33 1.95 -18.97
N THR A 106 -9.55 2.78 -18.28
CA THR A 106 -9.75 4.24 -18.29
C THR A 106 -9.58 4.89 -19.68
N LEU A 107 -9.12 4.15 -20.68
CA LEU A 107 -9.09 4.57 -22.08
C LEU A 107 -10.39 4.31 -22.85
N GLN A 108 -11.30 3.47 -22.33
CA GLN A 108 -12.55 3.18 -23.01
C GLN A 108 -13.44 4.43 -23.03
N LYS A 109 -13.96 4.74 -24.22
CA LYS A 109 -14.83 5.91 -24.43
C LYS A 109 -16.11 5.84 -23.59
N SER A 110 -16.67 4.64 -23.42
CA SER A 110 -17.84 4.41 -22.55
C SER A 110 -17.63 4.89 -21.12
N ILE A 111 -16.40 4.77 -20.62
CA ILE A 111 -16.02 5.14 -19.26
C ILE A 111 -15.64 6.61 -19.17
N ARG A 112 -14.93 7.11 -20.18
CA ARG A 112 -14.29 8.43 -20.13
C ARG A 112 -15.18 9.58 -20.61
N ASP A 113 -15.98 9.35 -21.65
CA ASP A 113 -16.56 10.46 -22.44
C ASP A 113 -17.97 10.86 -21.98
N THR A 114 -18.65 10.02 -21.20
CA THR A 114 -20.07 10.24 -20.85
C THR A 114 -20.36 10.01 -19.36
N PRO A 115 -20.32 11.04 -18.50
CA PRO A 115 -19.82 12.40 -18.74
C PRO A 115 -18.27 12.45 -18.73
N PRO A 116 -17.64 13.46 -19.34
CA PRO A 116 -16.19 13.64 -19.30
C PRO A 116 -15.68 13.60 -17.86
N CYS A 117 -14.66 12.80 -17.59
CA CYS A 117 -14.16 12.62 -16.24
C CYS A 117 -12.64 12.62 -16.14
N THR A 118 -12.15 12.85 -14.92
CA THR A 118 -10.73 12.70 -14.62
C THR A 118 -10.31 11.23 -14.68
N THR A 119 -9.01 10.95 -14.74
CA THR A 119 -8.50 9.57 -14.74
C THR A 119 -8.74 8.83 -13.42
N ILE A 120 -8.96 9.56 -12.32
CA ILE A 120 -9.34 9.02 -11.01
C ILE A 120 -10.80 8.59 -11.01
N GLU A 121 -11.69 9.47 -11.45
CA GLU A 121 -13.12 9.14 -11.62
C GLU A 121 -13.33 8.01 -12.64
N ALA A 122 -12.55 8.00 -13.73
CA ALA A 122 -12.58 6.91 -14.69
C ALA A 122 -12.20 5.58 -14.03
N ALA A 123 -11.21 5.56 -13.13
CA ALA A 123 -10.81 4.35 -12.42
C ALA A 123 -11.91 3.87 -11.46
N GLN A 124 -12.63 4.79 -10.80
CA GLN A 124 -13.81 4.45 -10.01
C GLN A 124 -14.90 3.80 -10.88
N ARG A 125 -15.21 4.40 -12.03
CA ARG A 125 -16.20 3.87 -12.98
C ARG A 125 -15.83 2.49 -13.52
N VAL A 126 -14.55 2.23 -13.80
CA VAL A 126 -14.08 0.87 -14.17
C VAL A 126 -14.42 -0.13 -13.05
N GLY A 127 -14.26 0.27 -11.78
CA GLY A 127 -14.65 -0.56 -10.64
C GLY A 127 -16.16 -0.82 -10.59
N GLU A 128 -16.98 0.20 -10.83
CA GLU A 128 -18.44 0.08 -10.88
C GLU A 128 -18.92 -0.82 -12.02
N GLU A 129 -18.35 -0.69 -13.22
CA GLU A 129 -18.67 -1.57 -14.36
C GLU A 129 -18.25 -3.02 -14.11
N LEU A 130 -17.12 -3.23 -13.43
CA LEU A 130 -16.68 -4.56 -13.04
C LEU A 130 -17.70 -5.20 -12.11
N VAL A 131 -18.18 -4.46 -11.11
CA VAL A 131 -19.20 -4.96 -10.16
C VAL A 131 -20.50 -5.28 -10.89
N LYS A 132 -20.99 -4.39 -11.77
CA LYS A 132 -22.18 -4.66 -12.60
C LYS A 132 -22.03 -5.97 -13.37
N THR A 133 -20.88 -6.15 -14.03
CA THR A 133 -20.56 -7.38 -14.76
C THR A 133 -20.55 -8.61 -13.84
N CYS A 134 -20.01 -8.50 -12.62
CA CYS A 134 -20.04 -9.58 -11.64
C CYS A 134 -21.48 -9.93 -11.22
N ILE A 135 -22.34 -8.94 -11.02
CA ILE A 135 -23.76 -9.15 -10.67
C ILE A 135 -24.49 -9.85 -11.82
N ASP A 136 -24.30 -9.39 -13.06
CA ASP A 136 -24.93 -9.96 -14.26
C ASP A 136 -24.49 -11.42 -14.51
N LEU A 137 -23.25 -11.75 -14.15
CA LEU A 137 -22.69 -13.10 -14.25
C LEU A 137 -22.86 -13.95 -12.98
N ASN A 138 -23.57 -13.44 -11.96
CA ASN A 138 -23.78 -14.07 -10.65
C ASN A 138 -22.48 -14.51 -9.94
N ILE A 139 -21.45 -13.67 -10.00
CA ILE A 139 -20.13 -13.86 -9.39
C ILE A 139 -20.14 -13.21 -8.00
N ASN A 140 -20.15 -14.03 -6.95
CA ASN A 140 -20.23 -13.54 -5.57
C ASN A 140 -18.87 -13.30 -4.91
N GLU A 141 -17.81 -13.91 -5.43
CA GLU A 141 -16.50 -13.85 -4.79
C GLU A 141 -15.38 -13.88 -5.82
N ILE A 142 -14.31 -13.15 -5.55
CA ILE A 142 -13.10 -13.12 -6.37
C ILE A 142 -12.05 -14.02 -5.70
N SER A 143 -11.52 -14.99 -6.43
CA SER A 143 -10.54 -15.96 -5.92
C SER A 143 -9.21 -15.29 -5.52
N SER A 144 -8.76 -14.33 -6.33
CA SER A 144 -7.52 -13.62 -6.07
C SER A 144 -7.52 -12.23 -6.71
N TYR A 145 -6.86 -11.29 -6.04
CA TYR A 145 -6.68 -9.92 -6.49
C TYR A 145 -5.19 -9.62 -6.68
N ASP A 146 -4.76 -9.47 -7.93
CA ASP A 146 -3.37 -9.15 -8.31
C ASP A 146 -3.25 -7.69 -8.75
N ARG A 147 -2.51 -6.89 -7.97
CA ARG A 147 -2.21 -5.48 -8.28
C ARG A 147 -0.98 -5.30 -9.16
N ASN A 148 -0.42 -6.40 -9.67
CA ASN A 148 0.80 -6.47 -10.46
C ASN A 148 2.06 -5.89 -9.78
N GLY A 149 1.99 -5.59 -8.48
CA GLY A 149 3.05 -5.03 -7.63
C GLY A 149 3.51 -3.61 -7.95
N LEU A 150 2.57 -2.76 -8.37
CA LEU A 150 2.75 -1.32 -8.47
C LEU A 150 2.32 -0.66 -7.15
N ALA A 151 2.97 0.47 -6.81
CA ALA A 151 2.67 1.21 -5.59
C ALA A 151 1.22 1.74 -5.60
N ARG A 152 0.61 1.85 -4.41
CA ARG A 152 -0.74 2.43 -4.29
C ARG A 152 -0.67 3.92 -4.65
N GLY A 153 -1.51 4.32 -5.61
CA GLY A 153 -1.78 5.71 -5.93
C GLY A 153 -3.28 5.99 -5.85
N GLN A 154 -3.65 7.26 -6.04
CA GLN A 154 -5.04 7.71 -5.94
C GLN A 154 -6.00 6.96 -6.89
N ARG A 155 -5.55 6.63 -8.11
CA ARG A 155 -6.36 5.87 -9.08
C ARG A 155 -6.64 4.43 -8.65
N MET A 156 -5.62 3.74 -8.13
CA MET A 156 -5.81 2.38 -7.60
C MET A 156 -6.73 2.40 -6.39
N GLN A 157 -6.57 3.39 -5.50
CA GLN A 157 -7.44 3.56 -4.34
C GLN A 157 -8.89 3.82 -4.76
N ALA A 158 -9.14 4.70 -5.73
CA ALA A 158 -10.49 4.96 -6.24
C ALA A 158 -11.16 3.70 -6.80
N PHE A 159 -10.41 2.89 -7.55
CA PHE A 159 -10.87 1.59 -8.05
C PHE A 159 -11.14 0.58 -6.91
N GLU A 160 -10.23 0.48 -5.93
CA GLU A 160 -10.37 -0.42 -4.77
C GLU A 160 -11.60 -0.04 -3.91
N ILE A 161 -11.84 1.25 -3.68
CA ILE A 161 -13.00 1.76 -2.92
C ILE A 161 -14.31 1.36 -3.59
N ALA A 162 -14.39 1.52 -4.92
CA ALA A 162 -15.57 1.16 -5.70
C ALA A 162 -15.92 -0.33 -5.55
N ILE A 163 -14.92 -1.21 -5.59
CA ILE A 163 -15.11 -2.67 -5.49
C ILE A 163 -15.33 -3.13 -4.06
N SER A 164 -14.64 -2.52 -3.09
CA SER A 164 -14.75 -2.84 -1.67
C SER A 164 -16.16 -2.58 -1.13
N SER A 165 -16.87 -1.60 -1.68
CA SER A 165 -18.27 -1.31 -1.34
C SER A 165 -19.22 -2.51 -1.57
N TYR A 166 -18.82 -3.48 -2.41
CA TYR A 166 -19.57 -4.69 -2.72
C TYR A 166 -19.00 -5.96 -2.08
N GLY A 167 -17.99 -5.84 -1.19
CA GLY A 167 -17.45 -6.97 -0.43
C GLY A 167 -16.47 -7.86 -1.19
N PHE A 168 -15.99 -7.45 -2.36
CA PHE A 168 -15.08 -8.24 -3.20
C PHE A 168 -13.60 -8.17 -2.80
N LEU A 169 -13.22 -7.27 -1.88
CA LEU A 169 -11.87 -7.15 -1.34
C LEU A 169 -11.87 -7.36 0.18
N PRO A 170 -10.93 -8.13 0.74
CA PRO A 170 -10.74 -8.16 2.19
C PRO A 170 -10.23 -6.79 2.65
N GLY A 171 -10.90 -6.22 3.66
CA GLY A 171 -10.52 -4.97 4.32
C GLY A 171 -9.18 -5.05 5.04
#